data_AF-D2RGJ7-F1
#
_entry.id   AF-D2RGJ7-F1
#
_cell.length_a   1.000
_cell.length_b   1.000
_cell.length_c   1.000
_cell.angle_alpha   90.00
_cell.angle_beta   90.00
_cell.angle_gamma   90.00
#
_symmetry.space_group_name_H-M   'P 1'
#
loop_
_entity.id
_entity.type
_entity.pdbx_description
1 polymer ?
#
loop_
_entity_poly.entity_id
_entity_poly.type
_entity_poly.pdbx_seq_one_letter_code
_entity_poly.pdbx_strand_id
1 'polypeptide(L)'
;MIEWDIDKFKRMFPNLYREIFSVPTIYDHFEICQNEKEALEIIDYFERKGELSKEEADYLRRNLPKHLFGKRKRGDFARRGSR
;
A
#
# COMPACT_ATOMS: atom_id res chain seq x y z
N MET A 1 -14.54 19.28 -19.38
CA MET A 1 -14.07 18.44 -18.25
C MET A 1 -13.05 17.50 -18.86
N ILE A 2 -11.76 17.83 -18.80
CA ILE A 2 -10.71 17.00 -19.41
C ILE A 2 -10.61 15.76 -18.54
N GLU A 3 -11.06 14.61 -19.05
CA GLU A 3 -10.66 13.29 -18.56
C GLU A 3 -9.14 13.20 -18.77
N TRP A 4 -8.38 13.74 -17.82
CA TRP A 4 -6.96 13.47 -17.75
C TRP A 4 -6.81 11.95 -17.68
N ASP A 5 -6.07 11.38 -18.61
CA ASP A 5 -5.84 9.95 -18.76
C ASP A 5 -4.89 9.48 -17.63
N ILE A 6 -5.40 9.50 -16.41
CA ILE A 6 -4.68 9.14 -15.18
C ILE A 6 -4.17 7.70 -15.29
N ASP A 7 -4.89 6.85 -16.02
CA ASP A 7 -4.46 5.47 -16.29
C ASP A 7 -3.20 5.44 -17.17
N LYS A 8 -3.16 6.25 -18.24
CA LYS A 8 -1.96 6.42 -19.06
C LYS A 8 -0.80 7.04 -18.28
N PHE A 9 -1.06 8.03 -17.43
CA PHE A 9 -0.03 8.64 -16.59
C PHE A 9 0.52 7.64 -15.55
N LYS A 10 -0.35 6.84 -14.92
CA LYS A 10 0.02 5.74 -14.01
C LYS A 10 0.90 4.70 -14.71
N ARG A 11 0.58 4.36 -15.97
CA ARG A 11 1.38 3.43 -16.78
C ARG A 11 2.74 4.01 -17.18
N MET A 12 2.78 5.29 -17.56
CA MET A 12 4.01 5.93 -18.03
C MET A 12 4.97 6.31 -16.90
N PHE A 13 4.43 6.77 -15.77
CA PHE A 13 5.22 7.29 -14.64
C PHE A 13 4.70 6.74 -13.31
N PRO A 14 4.82 5.43 -13.06
CA PRO A 14 4.27 4.78 -11.86
C PRO A 14 4.88 5.31 -10.55
N ASN A 15 6.17 5.64 -10.55
CA ASN A 15 6.85 6.19 -9.36
C ASN A 15 6.40 7.64 -9.07
N LEU A 16 6.31 8.47 -10.11
CA LEU A 16 5.87 9.86 -9.99
C LEU A 16 4.40 9.96 -9.57
N TYR A 17 3.54 9.08 -10.10
CA TYR A 17 2.15 8.97 -9.67
C TYR A 17 2.04 8.63 -8.17
N ARG A 18 2.88 7.73 -7.67
CA ARG A 18 2.91 7.35 -6.24
C ARG A 18 3.32 8.53 -5.34
N GLU A 19 4.31 9.33 -5.75
CA GLU A 19 4.75 10.51 -4.99
C GLU A 19 3.69 11.61 -4.99
N ILE A 20 3.12 11.95 -6.14
CA ILE A 20 2.16 13.05 -6.29
C ILE A 20 0.84 12.73 -5.57
N PHE A 21 0.35 11.50 -5.68
CA PHE A 21 -0.95 11.10 -5.14
C PHE A 21 -0.86 10.43 -3.77
N SER A 22 0.33 10.40 -3.15
CA SER A 22 0.61 9.79 -1.84
C SER A 22 -0.06 8.41 -1.68
N VAL A 23 0.02 7.59 -2.73
CA VAL A 23 -0.71 6.31 -2.76
C VAL A 23 -0.04 5.37 -1.76
N PRO A 24 -0.73 4.95 -0.69
CA PRO A 24 -0.13 4.10 0.32
C PRO A 24 0.26 2.76 -0.31
N THR A 25 1.49 2.33 -0.04
CA THR A 25 1.98 1.03 -0.47
C THR A 25 1.55 -0.05 0.51
N ILE A 26 1.62 -1.32 0.12
CA ILE A 26 1.35 -2.44 1.02
C ILE A 26 2.21 -2.38 2.31
N TYR A 27 3.42 -1.80 2.23
CA TYR A 27 4.29 -1.61 3.39
C TYR A 27 3.79 -0.52 4.34
N ASP A 28 3.23 0.59 3.83
CA ASP A 28 2.59 1.61 4.67
C ASP A 28 1.42 1.00 5.46
N HIS A 29 0.71 0.07 4.84
CA HIS A 29 -0.36 -0.69 5.48
C HIS A 29 0.18 -1.61 6.60
N PHE A 30 1.30 -2.29 6.37
CA PHE A 30 1.95 -3.11 7.40
C PHE A 30 2.46 -2.30 8.59
N GLU A 31 2.87 -1.05 8.42
CA GLU A 31 3.29 -0.19 9.54
C GLU A 31 2.16 0.06 10.57
N ILE A 32 0.91 -0.08 10.15
CA ILE A 32 -0.29 0.15 10.99
C ILE A 32 -0.83 -1.16 11.57
N CYS A 33 -0.53 -2.29 10.94
CA CYS A 33 -0.93 -3.60 11.43
C CYS A 33 -0.42 -3.80 12.85
N GLN A 34 -1.29 -4.25 13.73
CA GLN A 34 -0.94 -4.64 15.09
C GLN A 34 -0.66 -6.14 15.17
N ASN A 35 -1.31 -6.92 14.29
CA ASN A 35 -1.29 -8.38 14.33
C ASN A 35 -1.02 -8.97 12.95
N GLU A 36 -0.48 -10.19 12.92
CA GLU A 36 -0.25 -10.96 11.69
C GLU A 36 -1.52 -11.19 10.88
N LYS A 37 -2.67 -11.35 11.56
CA LYS A 37 -3.97 -11.55 10.92
C LYS A 37 -4.35 -10.34 10.04
N GLU A 38 -4.14 -9.12 10.53
CA GLU A 38 -4.42 -7.90 9.75
C GLU A 38 -3.49 -7.80 8.54
N ALA A 39 -2.23 -8.18 8.69
CA ALA A 39 -1.27 -8.18 7.60
C ALA A 39 -1.68 -9.17 6.49
N LEU A 40 -2.17 -10.36 6.86
CA LEU A 40 -2.71 -11.34 5.90
C LEU A 40 -3.95 -10.82 5.16
N GLU A 41 -4.85 -10.12 5.85
CA GLU A 41 -6.03 -9.50 5.23
C GLU A 41 -5.64 -8.42 4.22
N ILE A 42 -4.61 -7.63 4.53
CA ILE A 42 -4.08 -6.61 3.62
C ILE A 42 -3.47 -7.27 2.37
N ILE A 43 -2.68 -8.34 2.53
CA ILE A 43 -2.13 -9.07 1.38
C ILE A 43 -3.25 -9.60 0.48
N ASP A 44 -4.30 -10.21 1.06
CA ASP A 44 -5.45 -10.71 0.30
C ASP A 44 -6.19 -9.58 -0.45
N TYR A 45 -6.36 -8.42 0.19
CA TYR A 45 -6.96 -7.25 -0.44
C TYR A 45 -6.15 -6.75 -1.65
N PHE A 46 -4.83 -6.60 -1.49
CA PHE A 46 -3.96 -6.15 -2.58
C PHE A 46 -3.85 -7.17 -3.72
N GLU A 47 -3.88 -8.47 -3.41
CA GLU A 47 -3.95 -9.55 -4.39
C GLU A 47 -5.25 -9.49 -5.19
N ARG A 48 -6.41 -9.36 -4.52
CA ARG A 48 -7.72 -9.23 -5.20
C ARG A 48 -7.84 -7.99 -6.07
N LYS A 49 -7.21 -6.89 -5.65
CA LYS A 49 -7.19 -5.63 -6.39
C LYS A 49 -6.25 -5.69 -7.61
N GLY A 50 -5.40 -6.71 -7.71
CA GLY A 50 -4.43 -6.87 -8.79
C GLY A 50 -3.23 -5.94 -8.67
N GLU A 51 -3.01 -5.33 -7.50
CA GLU A 51 -1.82 -4.49 -7.22
C GLU A 51 -0.63 -5.32 -6.73
N LEU A 52 -0.87 -6.58 -6.38
CA LEU A 52 0.15 -7.55 -5.95
C LEU A 52 -0.01 -8.84 -6.75
N SER A 53 1.08 -9.34 -7.33
CA SER A 53 1.05 -10.61 -8.05
C SER A 53 0.88 -11.78 -7.08
N LYS A 54 0.29 -12.89 -7.54
CA LYS A 54 0.10 -14.10 -6.70
C LYS A 54 1.41 -14.61 -6.08
N GLU A 55 2.51 -14.51 -6.82
CA GLU A 55 3.85 -14.88 -6.37
C GLU A 55 4.35 -13.98 -5.24
N GLU A 56 4.15 -12.66 -5.37
CA GLU A 56 4.49 -11.68 -4.34
C GLU A 56 3.60 -11.82 -3.10
N ALA A 57 2.32 -12.14 -3.29
CA ALA A 57 1.38 -12.43 -2.21
C ALA A 57 1.81 -13.67 -1.42
N ASP A 58 2.18 -14.76 -2.09
CA ASP A 58 2.67 -15.97 -1.42
C ASP A 58 3.99 -15.71 -0.68
N TYR A 59 4.89 -14.94 -1.29
CA TYR A 59 6.15 -14.54 -0.65
C TYR A 59 5.91 -13.73 0.62
N LEU A 60 5.02 -12.73 0.58
CA LEU A 60 4.68 -11.90 1.74
C LEU A 60 3.93 -12.66 2.82
N ARG A 61 3.08 -13.65 2.46
CA ARG A 61 2.43 -14.56 3.41
C ARG A 61 3.45 -15.39 4.19
N ARG A 62 4.52 -15.85 3.54
CA ARG A 62 5.60 -16.63 4.17
C ARG A 62 6.59 -15.75 4.94
N ASN A 63 6.88 -14.55 4.44
CA ASN A 63 7.87 -13.62 5.00
C ASN A 63 7.20 -12.33 5.50
N LEU A 64 6.29 -12.47 6.46
CA LEU A 64 5.63 -11.33 7.08
C LEU A 64 6.66 -10.43 7.79
N PRO A 65 6.75 -9.13 7.45
CA PRO A 65 7.69 -8.22 8.09
C PRO A 65 7.16 -7.79 9.47
N LYS A 66 7.16 -8.72 10.43
CA LYS A 66 6.65 -8.48 11.80
C LYS A 66 7.31 -7.29 12.51
N HIS A 67 8.54 -6.96 12.10
CA HIS A 67 9.30 -5.82 12.61
C HIS A 67 8.73 -4.44 12.22
N LEU A 68 7.81 -4.38 11.25
CA LEU A 68 7.10 -3.14 10.86
C LEU A 68 5.82 -2.93 11.67
N PHE A 69 5.27 -3.97 12.29
CA PHE A 69 3.99 -3.89 12.98
C PHE A 69 4.05 -2.94 14.17
N GLY A 70 3.00 -2.14 14.33
CA GLY A 70 2.85 -1.19 15.43
C GLY A 70 3.80 0.02 15.40
N LYS A 71 4.55 0.25 14.31
CA LYS A 71 5.38 1.46 14.18
C LYS A 71 4.57 2.74 14.00
N ARG A 72 3.33 2.65 13.47
CA ARG A 72 2.42 3.78 13.32
C ARG A 72 1.09 3.51 14.02
N LYS A 73 0.49 4.56 14.61
CA LYS A 73 -0.86 4.47 15.19
C LYS A 73 -1.92 4.76 14.13
N ARG A 74 -3.04 4.02 14.20
CA ARG A 74 -4.24 4.23 13.38
C ARG A 74 -4.74 5.67 13.63
N GLY A 75 -4.46 6.59 12.70
CA GLY A 75 -4.75 8.03 12.83
C GLY A 75 -3.61 8.97 12.38
N ASP A 76 -2.39 8.47 12.19
CA ASP A 76 -1.25 9.29 11.76
C ASP A 76 -1.31 9.78 10.30
N PHE A 77 -2.20 9.20 9.48
CA PHE A 77 -2.44 9.69 8.11
C PHE A 77 -2.88 11.16 8.05
N ALA A 78 -3.46 11.71 9.12
CA ALA A 78 -3.92 13.09 9.14
C ALA A 78 -2.78 14.14 9.21
N ARG A 79 -1.56 13.76 9.61
CA ARG A 79 -0.48 14.75 9.89
C ARG A 79 0.46 15.05 8.72
N ARG A 80 0.44 14.28 7.64
CA ARG A 80 1.31 14.52 6.47
C ARG A 80 0.64 15.25 5.31
N GLY A 81 -0.62 15.67 5.48
CA GLY A 81 -1.35 16.49 4.50
C GLY A 81 -1.29 18.00 4.74
N SER A 82 -0.64 18.47 5.81
CA SER A 82 -0.42 19.90 6.06
C SER A 82 1.06 20.22 6.02
N ARG A 83 1.57 20.48 4.82
CA ARG A 83 2.62 21.48 4.57
C ARG A 83 2.58 21.91 3.11
#